data_AF-A0A838U4B4-F1
#
_entry.id   AF-A0A838U4B4-F1
#
_cell.length_a   1.000
_cell.length_b   1.000
_cell.length_c   1.000
_cell.angle_alpha   90.00
_cell.angle_beta   90.00
_cell.angle_gamma   90.00
#
_symmetry.space_group_name_H-M   'P 1'
#
loop_
_entity.id
_entity.type
_entity.pdbx_description
1 polymer ?
#
loop_
_entity_poly.entity_id
_entity_poly.type
_entity_poly.pdbx_seq_one_letter_code
_entity_poly.pdbx_strand_id
1 'polypeptide(L)'
;LPETGSNYLRQIRFDKSKSSIEYYLKNLESFIDENFILKLNTTPSFSYQFSTCFTGIEWWNKIEKRPYPIRFRIAISNLMYGFNDDPEDSKSIIFYPVNSINSNKDGKSSSYPVKFIYNSIKNGCLSYDVESGYCIDGLNSKII
;
A
#
# COMPACT_ATOMS: atom_id res chain seq x y z
N LEU A 1 -3.34 -13.50 -9.60
CA LEU A 1 -2.11 -13.40 -8.77
C LEU A 1 -1.00 -12.79 -9.60
N PRO A 2 -0.14 -11.92 -9.01
CA PRO A 2 0.95 -11.30 -9.73
C PRO A 2 1.91 -12.33 -10.35
N GLU A 3 2.24 -12.10 -11.61
CA GLU A 3 3.18 -12.86 -12.44
C GLU A 3 4.60 -12.32 -12.23
N THR A 4 5.57 -13.23 -12.27
CA THR A 4 6.97 -12.89 -12.10
C THR A 4 7.46 -12.03 -13.27
N GLY A 5 8.08 -10.89 -12.95
CA GLY A 5 8.70 -10.01 -13.95
C GLY A 5 7.78 -8.99 -14.60
N SER A 6 6.49 -8.95 -14.23
CA SER A 6 5.53 -7.94 -14.69
C SER A 6 5.58 -6.66 -13.84
N ASN A 7 5.14 -5.55 -14.43
CA ASN A 7 4.97 -4.27 -13.75
C ASN A 7 3.50 -4.07 -13.36
N TYR A 8 3.28 -3.49 -12.19
CA TYR A 8 1.95 -3.34 -11.64
C TYR A 8 1.66 -1.91 -11.19
N LEU A 9 0.49 -1.41 -11.59
CA LEU A 9 -0.13 -0.28 -10.91
C LEU A 9 -0.84 -0.82 -9.66
N ARG A 10 -0.49 -0.25 -8.51
CA ARG A 10 -1.14 -0.53 -7.23
C ARG A 10 -1.77 0.75 -6.71
N GLN A 11 -3.02 0.65 -6.28
CA GLN A 11 -3.73 1.75 -5.64
C GLN A 11 -4.46 1.24 -4.41
N ILE A 12 -4.31 1.96 -3.30
CA ILE A 12 -5.12 1.76 -2.10
C ILE A 12 -6.02 2.99 -2.01
N ARG A 13 -7.33 2.78 -2.08
CA ARG A 13 -8.32 3.84 -2.00
C ARG A 13 -9.07 3.75 -0.70
N PHE A 14 -9.27 4.91 -0.11
CA PHE A 14 -9.90 5.08 1.17
C PHE A 14 -11.25 5.75 0.95
N ASP A 15 -12.33 4.99 1.04
CA ASP A 15 -13.69 5.50 0.84
C ASP A 15 -14.34 5.70 2.21
N LYS A 16 -14.30 6.94 2.70
CA LYS A 16 -14.92 7.32 3.97
C LYS A 16 -16.44 7.19 3.93
N SER A 17 -17.07 7.47 2.78
CA SER A 17 -18.54 7.43 2.63
C SER A 17 -19.08 6.01 2.77
N LYS A 18 -18.31 5.02 2.29
CA LYS A 18 -18.64 3.60 2.37
C LYS A 18 -18.00 2.88 3.56
N SER A 19 -17.24 3.60 4.41
CA SER A 19 -16.39 3.01 5.45
C SER A 19 -15.59 1.83 4.92
N SER A 20 -14.90 2.00 3.79
CA SER A 20 -14.17 0.91 3.14
C SER A 20 -12.76 1.29 2.73
N ILE A 21 -11.90 0.26 2.69
CA ILE A 21 -10.59 0.31 2.08
C ILE A 21 -10.67 -0.55 0.82
N GLU A 22 -10.22 -0.03 -0.31
CA GLU A 22 -10.18 -0.74 -1.59
C GLU A 22 -8.72 -0.90 -2.01
N TYR A 23 -8.32 -2.11 -2.39
CA TYR A 23 -7.03 -2.39 -3.00
C TYR A 23 -7.22 -2.79 -4.44
N TYR A 24 -6.59 -2.03 -5.32
CA TYR A 24 -6.62 -2.22 -6.76
C TYR A 24 -5.22 -2.59 -7.25
N LEU A 25 -5.12 -3.66 -8.02
CA LEU A 25 -3.89 -4.14 -8.65
C LEU A 25 -4.15 -4.33 -10.15
N LYS A 26 -3.35 -3.69 -11.00
CA LYS A 26 -3.43 -3.85 -12.45
C LYS A 26 -2.07 -4.23 -13.03
N ASN A 27 -2.02 -5.32 -13.76
CA ASN A 27 -0.87 -5.69 -14.58
C ASN A 27 -0.77 -4.69 -15.75
N LEU A 28 0.38 -4.05 -15.90
CA LEU A 28 0.59 -3.02 -16.93
C LEU A 28 0.85 -3.63 -18.31
N GLU A 29 1.31 -4.88 -18.38
CA GLU A 29 1.54 -5.59 -19.63
C GLU A 29 0.28 -6.31 -20.12
N SER A 30 -0.38 -7.09 -19.27
CA SER A 30 -1.56 -7.89 -19.65
C SER A 30 -2.89 -7.15 -19.49
N PHE A 31 -2.89 -5.99 -18.84
CA PHE A 31 -4.07 -5.19 -18.50
C PHE A 31 -5.11 -5.89 -17.59
N ILE A 32 -4.81 -7.09 -17.10
CA ILE A 32 -5.63 -7.80 -16.12
C ILE A 32 -5.57 -7.06 -14.78
N ASP A 33 -6.72 -6.84 -14.16
CA ASP A 33 -6.83 -6.21 -12.85
C ASP A 33 -7.60 -7.04 -11.82
N GLU A 34 -7.29 -6.79 -10.56
CA GLU A 34 -7.95 -7.36 -9.39
C GLU A 34 -8.31 -6.23 -8.43
N ASN A 35 -9.50 -6.30 -7.82
CA ASN A 35 -9.99 -5.33 -6.85
C ASN A 35 -10.53 -6.04 -5.59
N PHE A 36 -10.09 -5.59 -4.42
CA PHE A 36 -10.49 -6.12 -3.13
C PHE A 36 -11.02 -5.01 -2.24
N ILE A 37 -12.25 -5.17 -1.78
CA ILE A 37 -12.94 -4.18 -0.95
C ILE A 37 -13.12 -4.77 0.45
N LEU A 38 -12.50 -4.13 1.44
CA LEU A 38 -12.80 -4.39 2.85
C LEU A 38 -13.79 -3.35 3.34
N LYS A 39 -14.95 -3.83 3.75
CA LYS A 39 -15.90 -3.02 4.51
C LYS A 39 -15.48 -3.03 5.97
N LEU A 40 -15.27 -1.85 6.53
CA LEU A 40 -15.04 -1.65 7.94
C LEU A 40 -16.41 -1.43 8.58
N ASN A 41 -16.81 -2.37 9.44
CA ASN A 41 -18.03 -2.25 10.24
C ASN A 41 -17.83 -1.25 11.38
N THR A 42 -17.44 -0.02 11.06
CA THR A 42 -17.12 1.04 12.02
C THR A 42 -18.04 2.23 11.78
N THR A 43 -19.00 2.41 12.68
CA THR A 43 -19.76 3.64 12.92
C THR A 43 -19.15 4.39 14.13
N PRO A 44 -19.02 5.72 14.17
CA PRO A 44 -19.02 6.73 13.09
C PRO A 44 -17.63 7.38 12.87
N SER A 45 -16.59 6.97 13.60
CA SER A 45 -15.31 7.68 13.67
C SER A 45 -14.19 6.95 12.94
N PHE A 46 -14.37 6.75 11.63
CA PHE A 46 -13.23 6.34 10.82
C PHE A 46 -12.36 7.57 10.53
N SER A 47 -11.26 7.67 11.27
CA SER A 47 -10.22 8.69 11.06
C SER A 47 -8.96 8.01 10.57
N TYR A 48 -8.43 8.52 9.46
CA TYR A 48 -7.19 8.03 8.88
C TYR A 48 -6.03 8.85 9.39
N GLN A 49 -5.02 8.17 9.93
CA GLN A 49 -3.72 8.77 10.12
C GLN A 49 -2.84 8.29 8.96
N PHE A 50 -2.35 9.23 8.14
CA PHE A 50 -1.31 9.01 7.13
C PHE A 50 0.06 8.65 7.74
N SER A 51 0.07 8.10 8.97
CA SER A 51 1.26 7.65 9.68
C SER A 51 1.71 6.25 9.25
N THR A 52 1.15 5.69 8.17
CA THR A 52 1.56 4.37 7.68
C THR A 52 1.58 4.33 6.16
N CYS A 53 2.78 4.19 5.60
CA CYS A 53 2.96 3.68 4.25
C CYS A 53 2.61 2.19 4.24
N PHE A 54 1.54 1.90 3.52
CA PHE A 54 1.01 0.57 3.37
C PHE A 54 1.14 0.21 1.90
N THR A 55 1.81 -0.89 1.56
CA THR A 55 2.02 -1.27 0.15
C THR A 55 0.87 -2.12 -0.39
N GLY A 56 -0.05 -2.50 0.49
CA GLY A 56 -1.18 -3.40 0.22
C GLY A 56 -0.78 -4.87 0.28
N ILE A 57 0.51 -5.19 0.12
CA ILE A 57 1.03 -6.56 0.25
C ILE A 57 0.86 -7.06 1.68
N GLU A 58 1.09 -6.20 2.66
CA GLU A 58 0.91 -6.51 4.08
C GLU A 58 -0.57 -6.80 4.40
N TRP A 59 -1.49 -6.15 3.66
CA TRP A 59 -2.92 -6.37 3.78
C TRP A 59 -3.38 -7.68 3.21
N TRP A 60 -2.94 -7.94 1.99
CA TRP A 60 -3.28 -9.13 1.22
C TRP A 60 -2.98 -10.37 2.04
N ASN A 61 -1.81 -10.34 2.69
CA ASN A 61 -1.35 -11.40 3.59
C ASN A 61 -2.12 -11.52 4.91
N LYS A 62 -2.95 -10.53 5.27
CA LYS A 62 -3.73 -10.50 6.53
C LYS A 62 -5.21 -10.83 6.33
N ILE A 63 -5.78 -10.53 5.16
CA ILE A 63 -7.18 -10.84 4.86
C ILE A 63 -7.39 -12.34 4.68
N GLU A 64 -6.37 -13.07 4.22
CA GLU A 64 -6.46 -14.52 4.07
C GLU A 64 -6.10 -15.29 5.35
N LYS A 65 -6.68 -16.49 5.51
CA LYS A 65 -6.39 -17.41 6.62
C LYS A 65 -4.92 -17.86 6.67
N ARG A 66 -4.17 -17.68 5.59
CA ARG A 66 -2.74 -17.96 5.49
C ARG A 66 -2.10 -16.80 4.73
N PRO A 67 -1.02 -16.21 5.25
CA PRO A 67 -0.31 -15.19 4.49
C PRO A 67 0.21 -15.79 3.18
N TYR A 68 0.01 -15.09 2.07
CA TYR A 68 0.66 -15.45 0.82
C TYR A 68 2.17 -15.24 1.01
N PRO A 69 3.00 -16.29 0.87
CA PRO A 69 4.43 -16.08 0.90
C PRO A 69 4.78 -15.18 -0.28
N ILE A 70 5.53 -14.10 -0.03
CA ILE A 70 6.16 -13.36 -1.10
C ILE A 70 7.08 -14.34 -1.82
N ARG A 71 6.76 -14.65 -3.08
CA ARG A 71 7.53 -15.60 -3.89
C ARG A 71 8.66 -14.94 -4.67
N PHE A 72 8.66 -13.61 -4.76
CA PHE A 72 9.56 -12.83 -5.59
C PHE A 72 9.95 -11.53 -4.91
N ARG A 73 11.17 -11.04 -5.15
CA ARG A 73 11.56 -9.69 -4.76
C ARG A 73 10.78 -8.68 -5.60
N ILE A 74 10.09 -7.76 -4.94
CA ILE A 74 9.26 -6.72 -5.56
C ILE A 74 9.97 -5.39 -5.45
N ALA A 75 10.24 -4.75 -6.57
CA ALA A 75 10.77 -3.39 -6.59
C ALA A 75 9.62 -2.37 -6.57
N ILE A 76 9.71 -1.40 -5.66
CA ILE A 76 8.80 -0.26 -5.57
C ILE A 76 9.61 0.97 -5.97
N SER A 77 9.15 1.71 -6.97
CA SER A 77 9.92 2.82 -7.57
C SER A 77 9.26 4.20 -7.40
N ASN A 78 7.93 4.27 -7.40
CA ASN A 78 7.18 5.54 -7.41
C ASN A 78 6.12 5.54 -6.30
N LEU A 79 6.54 5.48 -5.04
CA LEU A 79 5.57 5.62 -3.94
C LEU A 79 5.09 7.07 -3.86
N MET A 80 3.78 7.25 -4.00
CA MET A 80 3.10 8.54 -3.96
C MET A 80 1.84 8.44 -3.09
N TYR A 81 1.40 9.56 -2.52
CA TYR A 81 0.06 9.68 -1.94
C TYR A 81 -0.79 10.57 -2.84
N GLY A 82 -2.08 10.25 -2.95
CA GLY A 82 -3.04 11.00 -3.74
C GLY A 82 -4.07 11.69 -2.86
N PHE A 83 -4.47 12.90 -3.23
CA PHE A 83 -5.62 13.59 -2.65
C PHE A 83 -6.60 13.95 -3.77
N ASN A 84 -7.90 13.88 -3.47
CA ASN A 84 -8.91 14.45 -4.37
C ASN A 84 -8.77 15.97 -4.33
N ASP A 85 -8.39 16.56 -5.45
CA ASP A 85 -8.20 18.00 -5.63
C ASP A 85 -9.43 18.72 -6.17
N ASP A 86 -10.39 17.97 -6.73
CA ASP A 86 -11.70 18.47 -7.13
C ASP A 86 -12.83 17.73 -6.40
N PRO A 87 -13.52 18.38 -5.45
CA PRO A 87 -14.65 17.79 -4.73
C PRO A 87 -15.81 17.35 -5.63
N GLU A 88 -15.95 17.93 -6.83
CA GLU A 88 -17.03 17.61 -7.78
C GLU A 88 -16.66 16.45 -8.71
N ASP A 89 -15.36 16.20 -8.93
CA ASP A 89 -14.87 15.04 -9.67
C ASP A 89 -14.17 14.04 -8.73
N SER A 90 -14.92 13.02 -8.31
CA SER A 90 -14.42 11.90 -7.51
C SER A 90 -13.21 11.14 -8.10
N LYS A 91 -12.90 11.33 -9.39
CA LYS A 91 -11.73 10.72 -10.05
C LYS A 91 -10.55 11.68 -10.17
N SER A 92 -10.74 12.97 -9.90
CA SER A 92 -9.63 13.92 -9.86
C SER A 92 -8.77 13.60 -8.65
N ILE A 93 -7.49 13.29 -8.92
CA ILE A 93 -6.50 12.96 -7.91
C ILE A 93 -5.20 13.67 -8.27
N ILE A 94 -4.73 14.52 -7.37
CA ILE A 94 -3.37 15.05 -7.41
C ILE A 94 -2.45 14.14 -6.60
N PHE A 95 -1.30 13.78 -7.18
CA PHE A 95 -0.32 12.89 -6.55
C PHE A 95 0.91 13.66 -6.09
N TYR A 96 1.38 13.32 -4.89
CA TYR A 96 2.57 13.88 -4.28
C TYR A 96 3.57 12.78 -3.91
N PRO A 97 4.88 13.03 -4.07
CA PRO A 97 5.90 12.05 -3.77
C PRO A 97 5.99 11.77 -2.27
N VAL A 98 6.20 10.51 -1.90
CA VAL A 98 6.63 10.11 -0.56
C VAL A 98 8.15 10.01 -0.58
N ASN A 99 8.86 10.67 0.36
CA ASN A 99 10.33 10.73 0.36
C ASN A 99 11.01 10.14 1.62
N SER A 100 10.25 9.61 2.57
CA SER A 100 10.81 9.10 3.83
C SER A 100 10.01 7.91 4.39
N ILE A 101 10.71 7.07 5.15
CA ILE A 101 10.15 5.93 5.90
C ILE A 101 10.62 6.06 7.35
N ASN A 102 9.69 5.90 8.28
CA ASN A 102 9.91 5.60 9.68
C ASN A 102 9.33 4.19 9.95
N SER A 103 9.94 3.44 10.86
CA SER A 103 9.39 2.16 11.31
C SER A 103 8.11 2.39 12.12
N ASN A 104 6.99 1.80 11.71
CA ASN A 104 5.74 1.81 12.48
C ASN A 104 5.55 0.51 13.26
N LYS A 105 5.54 0.57 14.59
CA LYS A 105 4.98 -0.52 15.39
C LYS A 105 3.46 -0.40 15.36
N ASP A 106 2.78 -1.28 14.64
CA ASP A 106 1.31 -1.33 14.64
C ASP A 106 0.72 -1.87 15.97
N GLY A 107 1.57 -2.01 17.00
CA GLY A 107 1.23 -2.52 18.32
C GLY A 107 0.94 -4.02 18.36
N LYS A 108 1.08 -4.74 17.24
CA LYS A 108 0.83 -6.18 17.18
C LYS A 108 2.09 -6.98 17.48
N SER A 109 1.90 -8.13 18.12
CA SER A 109 2.97 -9.10 18.39
C SER A 109 3.33 -9.94 17.16
N SER A 110 2.45 -9.98 16.14
CA SER A 110 2.59 -10.77 14.93
C SER A 110 3.37 -10.02 13.86
N SER A 111 4.47 -10.58 13.36
CA SER A 111 5.23 -10.05 12.23
C SER A 111 4.52 -10.32 10.88
N TYR A 112 4.65 -9.36 9.96
CA TYR A 112 4.37 -9.54 8.55
C TYR A 112 5.45 -10.43 7.93
N PRO A 113 5.12 -11.39 7.04
CA PRO A 113 6.08 -12.32 6.44
C PRO A 113 6.85 -11.66 5.27
N VAL A 114 7.24 -10.40 5.44
CA VAL A 114 7.87 -9.55 4.42
C VAL A 114 9.05 -8.81 5.06
N LYS A 115 10.01 -8.38 4.25
CA LYS A 115 11.13 -7.53 4.67
C LYS A 115 11.35 -6.43 3.64
N PHE A 116 11.62 -5.22 4.13
CA PHE A 116 11.97 -4.06 3.29
C PHE A 116 13.49 -3.92 3.18
N ILE A 117 13.99 -3.66 1.98
CA ILE A 117 15.43 -3.52 1.71
C ILE A 117 15.68 -2.35 0.78
N TYR A 118 16.81 -1.67 0.99
CA TYR A 118 17.36 -0.64 0.09
C TYR A 118 16.43 0.54 -0.15
N ASN A 119 16.43 1.49 0.78
CA ASN A 119 15.67 2.72 0.69
C ASN A 119 16.49 3.73 -0.13
N SER A 120 15.98 4.17 -1.27
CA SER A 120 16.58 5.25 -2.08
C SER A 120 15.50 6.21 -2.58
N ILE A 121 15.90 7.39 -3.05
CA ILE A 121 14.99 8.34 -3.70
C ILE A 121 15.27 8.33 -5.20
N LYS A 122 14.26 8.07 -6.02
CA LYS A 122 14.30 8.12 -7.48
C LYS A 122 13.16 9.02 -7.97
N ASN A 123 13.48 10.00 -8.82
CA ASN A 123 12.50 10.97 -9.34
C ASN A 123 11.67 11.65 -8.23
N GLY A 124 12.31 11.98 -7.11
CA GLY A 124 11.64 12.55 -5.93
C GLY A 124 10.81 11.55 -5.12
N CYS A 125 10.60 10.33 -5.62
CA CYS A 125 9.82 9.29 -4.97
C CYS A 125 10.71 8.27 -4.25
N LEU A 126 10.24 7.81 -3.11
CA LEU A 126 10.85 6.73 -2.37
C LEU A 126 10.75 5.41 -3.16
N SER A 127 11.91 4.77 -3.30
CA SER A 127 12.10 3.47 -3.91
C SER A 127 12.67 2.47 -2.91
N TYR A 128 12.15 1.26 -2.87
CA TYR A 128 12.63 0.16 -2.03
C TYR A 128 12.17 -1.19 -2.55
N ASP A 129 12.84 -2.23 -2.10
CA ASP A 129 12.47 -3.60 -2.43
C ASP A 129 11.76 -4.29 -1.27
N VAL A 130 10.84 -5.20 -1.60
CA VAL A 130 10.15 -6.07 -0.66
C VAL A 130 10.48 -7.52 -1.00
N GLU A 131 10.92 -8.30 -0.03
CA GLU A 131 11.16 -9.75 -0.18
C GLU A 131 10.51 -10.55 0.97
N SER A 132 10.58 -11.87 0.89
CA SER A 132 10.18 -12.76 1.99
C SER A 132 11.03 -12.52 3.25
N GLY A 133 10.40 -12.39 4.41
CA GLY A 133 11.11 -12.20 5.66
C GLY A 133 10.17 -12.06 6.84
N TYR A 134 10.60 -11.37 7.90
CA TYR A 134 9.74 -11.02 9.02
C TYR A 134 9.92 -9.55 9.36
N CYS A 135 8.83 -8.79 9.37
CA CYS A 135 8.82 -7.39 9.76
C CYS A 135 7.73 -7.16 10.79
N ILE A 136 8.09 -6.63 11.95
CA ILE A 136 7.13 -6.18 12.97
C ILE A 136 6.73 -4.72 12.75
N ASP A 137 7.41 -4.03 11.84
CA ASP A 137 7.22 -2.63 11.56
C ASP A 137 6.52 -2.41 10.20
N GLY A 138 5.42 -1.67 10.16
CA GLY A 138 4.91 -1.10 8.90
C GLY A 138 5.82 0.04 8.44
N LEU A 139 5.70 0.49 7.19
CA LEU A 139 6.35 1.72 6.76
C LEU A 139 5.52 2.90 7.29
N ASN A 140 6.11 4.02 7.67
CA ASN A 140 5.44 5.28 8.06
C ASN A 140 6.08 6.42 7.28
N SER A 141 5.32 7.22 6.54
CA SER A 141 5.87 8.47 5.98
C SER A 141 5.40 9.64 6.80
N LYS A 142 6.32 10.58 7.02
CA LYS A 142 5.96 11.90 7.53
C LYS A 142 5.87 12.82 6.32
N ILE A 143 4.67 13.29 6.01
CA ILE A 143 4.48 14.39 5.07
C ILE A 143 4.95 15.65 5.82
N ILE A 144 6.01 16.30 5.32
CA ILE A 144 6.49 17.61 5.82
C ILE A 144 5.84 18.69 4.95
#